data_AF-A0A1V5X9W0-F1
#
_entry.id   AF-A0A1V5X9W0-F1
#
_cell.length_a   1.000
_cell.length_b   1.000
_cell.length_c   1.000
_cell.angle_alpha   90.00
_cell.angle_beta   90.00
_cell.angle_gamma   90.00
#
_symmetry.space_group_name_H-M   'P 1'
#
loop_
_entity.id
_entity.type
_entity.pdbx_description
1 polymer ?
#
loop_
_entity_poly.entity_id
_entity_poly.type
_entity_poly.pdbx_seq_one_letter_code
_entity_poly.pdbx_strand_id
1 'polypeptide(L)'
;MTGVLQHVGDDAPPRCVHCGKQAAGPCASCHRMICADCCTLTESSVKKWAICLECDRKKGRSLGHAWGSLILWLLLPLGILAVATALVGLLAHL
;
A
#
# COMPACT_ATOMS: atom_id res chain seq x y z
N MET A 1 18.58 37.13 32.00
CA MET A 1 17.39 36.55 31.33
C MET A 1 17.80 35.19 30.79
N THR A 2 17.70 34.14 31.59
CA THR A 2 18.05 32.77 31.18
C THR A 2 16.84 32.14 30.50
N GLY A 3 16.83 32.16 29.17
CA GLY A 3 15.83 31.46 28.37
C GLY A 3 16.03 29.95 28.49
N VAL A 4 15.25 29.32 29.36
CA VAL A 4 15.11 27.86 29.40
C VAL A 4 14.21 27.47 28.22
N LEU A 5 14.77 26.76 27.25
CA LEU A 5 13.98 26.09 26.22
C LEU A 5 13.22 24.95 26.91
N GLN A 6 11.92 25.14 27.16
CA GLN A 6 11.04 24.03 27.50
C GLN A 6 10.97 23.11 26.27
N HIS A 7 11.70 22.00 26.33
CA HIS A 7 11.40 20.87 25.46
C HIS A 7 10.06 20.29 25.94
N VAL A 8 8.96 20.74 25.33
CA VAL A 8 7.67 20.02 25.38
C VAL A 8 7.81 18.84 24.41
N GLY A 9 8.70 17.91 24.75
CA GLY A 9 8.65 16.56 24.24
C GLY A 9 7.60 15.87 25.08
N ASP A 10 6.47 15.53 24.48
CA ASP A 10 5.49 14.62 25.07
C ASP A 10 6.18 13.23 25.15
N ASP A 11 7.14 13.07 26.06
CA ASP A 11 8.03 11.92 26.24
C ASP A 11 7.31 10.73 26.86
N ALA A 12 5.98 10.69 26.73
CA ALA A 12 5.25 9.45 26.88
C ALA A 12 5.72 8.55 25.73
N PRO A 13 6.38 7.42 26.02
CA PRO A 13 6.84 6.54 24.97
C PRO A 13 5.64 6.14 24.11
N PRO A 14 5.69 6.37 22.78
CA PRO A 14 4.55 6.13 21.92
C PRO A 14 4.10 4.69 22.13
N ARG A 15 2.79 4.46 22.26
CA ARG A 15 2.25 3.12 22.48
C ARG A 15 1.78 2.52 21.18
N CYS A 16 1.95 1.22 21.05
CA CYS A 16 1.45 0.47 19.92
C CYS A 16 -0.07 0.50 19.92
N VAL A 17 -0.65 0.91 18.79
CA VAL A 17 -2.13 0.97 18.60
C VAL A 17 -2.80 -0.42 18.69
N HIS A 18 -2.04 -1.51 18.53
CA HIS A 18 -2.58 -2.88 18.56
C HIS A 18 -2.49 -3.54 19.94
N CYS A 19 -1.34 -3.46 20.61
CA CYS A 19 -1.10 -4.19 21.87
C CYS A 19 -0.80 -3.30 23.08
N GLY A 20 -0.71 -1.98 22.90
CA GLY A 20 -0.44 -1.03 23.98
C GLY A 20 1.00 -1.05 24.55
N LYS A 21 1.87 -1.97 24.07
CA LYS A 21 3.30 -1.99 24.40
C LYS A 21 4.02 -0.75 23.86
N GLN A 22 5.24 -0.52 24.32
CA GLN A 22 6.12 0.52 23.81
C GLN A 22 6.34 0.37 22.30
N ALA A 23 6.03 1.41 21.54
CA ALA A 23 6.19 1.45 20.10
C ALA A 23 7.67 1.68 19.75
N ALA A 24 8.13 0.98 18.73
CA ALA A 24 9.47 1.12 18.19
C ALA A 24 9.55 2.22 17.11
N GLY A 25 8.42 2.54 16.46
CA GLY A 25 8.34 3.60 15.46
C GLY A 25 7.05 3.59 14.63
N PRO A 26 6.92 4.51 13.65
CA PRO A 26 5.76 4.60 12.79
C PRO A 26 5.79 3.58 11.63
N CYS A 27 4.63 3.06 11.25
CA CYS A 27 4.45 2.24 10.04
C CYS A 27 4.73 3.07 8.77
N ALA A 28 5.46 2.52 7.81
CA ALA A 28 5.81 3.26 6.59
C ALA A 28 4.60 3.60 5.69
N SER A 29 3.50 2.85 5.79
CA SER A 29 2.32 3.03 4.92
C SER A 29 1.23 3.90 5.55
N CYS A 30 0.90 3.68 6.82
CA CYS A 30 -0.20 4.39 7.49
C CYS A 30 0.26 5.33 8.61
N HIS A 31 1.58 5.41 8.86
CA HIS A 31 2.22 6.27 9.87
C HIS A 31 1.74 6.08 11.32
N ARG A 32 0.98 5.02 11.62
CA ARG A 32 0.59 4.66 12.99
C ARG A 32 1.78 4.11 13.78
N MET A 33 1.86 4.43 15.07
CA MET A 33 2.88 3.93 15.99
C MET A 33 2.67 2.44 16.31
N ILE A 34 3.71 1.64 16.11
CA ILE A 34 3.68 0.18 16.28
C ILE A 34 4.91 -0.34 17.01
N CYS A 35 4.76 -1.44 17.76
CA CYS A 35 5.88 -2.15 18.36
C CYS A 35 6.51 -3.13 17.35
N ALA A 36 7.71 -3.63 17.68
CA ALA A 36 8.42 -4.61 16.85
C ALA A 36 7.64 -5.93 16.66
N ASP A 37 6.82 -6.33 17.64
CA ASP A 37 6.01 -7.56 17.56
C ASP A 37 4.78 -7.42 16.65
N CYS A 38 4.20 -6.22 16.54
CA CYS A 38 3.00 -5.95 15.73
C CYS A 38 3.34 -5.45 14.32
N CYS A 39 4.56 -5.66 13.87
CA CYS A 39 5.06 -5.24 12.56
C CYS A 39 5.65 -6.41 11.78
N THR A 40 5.55 -6.34 10.45
CA THR A 40 6.30 -7.20 9.53
C THR A 40 7.49 -6.40 9.01
N LEU A 41 8.68 -7.00 9.12
CA LEU A 41 9.88 -6.48 8.47
C LEU A 41 9.83 -6.90 7.01
N THR A 42 9.44 -5.97 6.15
CA THR A 42 9.59 -6.19 4.70
C THR A 42 10.97 -5.73 4.29
N GLU A 43 11.78 -6.68 3.82
CA GLU A 43 13.04 -6.37 3.15
C GLU A 43 12.72 -6.03 1.69
N SER A 44 12.80 -4.74 1.32
CA SER A 44 13.02 -4.40 -0.07
C SER A 44 14.53 -4.24 -0.30
N SER A 45 14.99 -4.54 -1.52
CA SER A 45 16.41 -4.60 -1.92
C SER A 45 17.29 -3.38 -1.54
N VAL A 46 16.68 -2.27 -1.09
CA VAL A 46 17.36 -0.99 -0.84
C VAL A 46 17.21 -0.47 0.59
N LYS A 47 16.19 -0.89 1.37
CA LYS A 47 16.02 -0.43 2.76
C LYS A 47 15.11 -1.35 3.56
N LYS A 48 15.40 -1.52 4.86
CA LYS A 48 14.50 -2.19 5.81
C LYS A 48 13.48 -1.18 6.33
N TRP A 49 12.20 -1.51 6.22
CA TRP A 49 11.10 -0.69 6.72
C TRP A 49 10.04 -1.57 7.36
N ALA A 50 9.46 -1.08 8.47
CA ALA A 50 8.43 -1.79 9.20
C ALA A 50 7.04 -1.43 8.68
N ILE A 51 6.24 -2.45 8.37
CA ILE A 51 4.81 -2.32 8.01
C ILE A 51 3.98 -2.92 9.15
N CYS A 52 2.86 -2.31 9.53
CA CYS A 52 1.93 -2.94 10.45
C CYS A 52 1.18 -4.11 9.78
N LEU A 53 0.82 -5.14 10.55
CA LEU A 53 0.12 -6.33 10.05
C LEU A 53 -1.17 -5.98 9.26
N GLU A 54 -1.85 -4.91 9.64
CA GLU A 54 -3.06 -4.44 8.94
C GLU A 54 -2.75 -3.91 7.53
N CYS A 55 -1.66 -3.13 7.40
CA CYS A 55 -1.20 -2.65 6.09
C CYS A 55 -0.63 -3.79 5.24
N ASP A 56 0.06 -4.75 5.87
CA ASP A 56 0.57 -5.93 5.21
C ASP A 56 -0.56 -6.77 4.60
N ARG A 57 -1.63 -7.04 5.37
CA ARG A 57 -2.85 -7.71 4.88
C ARG A 57 -3.56 -6.94 3.77
N LYS A 58 -3.47 -5.60 3.77
CA LYS A 58 -4.09 -4.74 2.75
C LYS A 58 -3.24 -4.60 1.48
N LYS A 59 -1.94 -4.90 1.54
CA LYS A 59 -1.01 -4.80 0.41
C LYS A 59 -1.46 -5.66 -0.78
N GLY A 60 -2.05 -6.83 -0.51
CA GLY A 60 -2.66 -7.68 -1.54
C GLY A 60 -3.93 -7.11 -2.18
N ARG A 61 -4.69 -6.28 -1.45
CA ARG A 61 -5.93 -5.65 -1.95
C ARG A 61 -5.67 -4.39 -2.79
N SER A 62 -4.61 -3.65 -2.47
CA SER A 62 -4.19 -2.46 -3.23
C SER A 62 -3.71 -2.83 -4.64
N LEU A 63 -3.00 -3.95 -4.79
CA LEU A 63 -2.62 -4.44 -6.12
C LEU A 63 -3.84 -4.86 -6.94
N GLY A 64 -4.86 -5.46 -6.34
CA GLY A 64 -6.05 -5.92 -7.06
C GLY A 64 -6.78 -4.81 -7.83
N HIS A 65 -6.91 -3.61 -7.24
CA HIS A 65 -7.58 -2.49 -7.90
C HIS A 65 -6.71 -1.88 -9.02
N ALA A 66 -5.39 -1.74 -8.78
CA ALA A 66 -4.46 -1.26 -9.80
C ALA A 66 -4.34 -2.25 -10.98
N TRP A 67 -4.32 -3.54 -10.70
CA TRP A 67 -4.32 -4.61 -11.71
C TRP A 67 -5.63 -4.67 -12.50
N GLY A 68 -6.77 -4.45 -11.86
CA GLY A 68 -8.06 -4.38 -12.55
C GLY A 68 -8.09 -3.29 -13.62
N SER A 69 -7.54 -2.10 -13.29
CA SER A 69 -7.41 -1.00 -14.25
C SER A 69 -6.47 -1.34 -15.41
N LEU A 70 -5.32 -1.98 -15.13
CA LEU A 70 -4.39 -2.43 -16.18
C LEU A 70 -4.99 -3.49 -17.10
N ILE A 71 -5.68 -4.49 -16.54
CA ILE A 71 -6.35 -5.54 -17.31
C ILE A 71 -7.46 -4.93 -18.17
N LEU A 72 -8.26 -4.01 -17.62
CA LEU A 72 -9.30 -3.35 -18.38
C LEU A 72 -8.72 -2.49 -19.50
N TRP A 73 -7.66 -1.73 -19.23
CA TRP A 73 -6.97 -0.92 -20.24
C TRP A 73 -6.37 -1.76 -21.37
N LEU A 74 -5.92 -2.98 -21.06
CA LEU A 74 -5.40 -3.93 -22.05
C LEU A 74 -6.51 -4.63 -22.84
N LEU A 75 -7.58 -5.07 -22.17
CA LEU A 75 -8.69 -5.79 -22.81
C LEU A 75 -9.55 -4.88 -23.68
N LEU A 76 -9.62 -3.58 -23.39
CA LEU A 76 -10.41 -2.64 -24.16
C LEU A 76 -9.97 -2.56 -25.65
N PRO A 77 -8.70 -2.28 -26.00
CA PRO A 77 -8.26 -2.27 -27.40
C PRO A 77 -8.31 -3.66 -28.03
N LEU A 78 -8.03 -4.72 -27.28
CA LEU A 78 -8.13 -6.11 -27.76
C LEU A 78 -9.57 -6.49 -28.14
N GLY A 79 -10.54 -6.10 -27.32
CA GLY A 79 -11.96 -6.30 -27.61
C GLY A 79 -12.43 -5.52 -28.82
N ILE A 80 -11.99 -4.26 -28.97
CA ILE A 80 -12.32 -3.44 -30.14
C ILE A 80 -11.79 -4.08 -31.43
N LEU A 81 -10.53 -4.53 -31.42
CA LEU A 81 -9.92 -5.20 -32.59
C LEU A 81 -10.62 -6.53 -32.92
N ALA A 82 -10.97 -7.32 -31.91
CA ALA A 82 -11.70 -8.57 -32.10
C ALA A 82 -13.08 -8.34 -32.73
N VAL A 83 -13.83 -7.33 -32.27
CA VAL A 83 -15.14 -6.98 -32.83
C VAL A 83 -15.01 -6.44 -34.26
N ALA A 84 -14.05 -5.55 -34.51
CA ALA A 84 -13.83 -4.98 -35.84
C ALA A 84 -13.47 -6.07 -36.87
N THR A 85 -12.56 -6.97 -36.51
CA THR A 85 -12.16 -8.09 -37.39
C THR A 85 -13.29 -9.09 -37.61
N ALA A 86 -14.08 -9.40 -36.57
CA ALA A 86 -15.26 -10.26 -36.70
C ALA A 86 -16.34 -9.65 -37.62
N LEU A 87 -16.60 -8.34 -37.52
CA LEU A 87 -17.55 -7.64 -38.38
C LEU A 87 -17.09 -7.63 -39.85
N VAL A 88 -15.81 -7.33 -40.10
CA VAL A 88 -15.26 -7.36 -41.46
C VAL A 88 -15.29 -8.77 -42.03
N GLY A 89 -14.94 -9.79 -41.25
CA GLY A 89 -15.03 -11.18 -41.66
C GLY A 89 -16.47 -11.59 -42.00
N LEU A 90 -17.44 -11.22 -41.15
CA LEU A 90 -18.85 -11.49 -41.39
C LEU A 90 -19.34 -10.83 -42.68
N LEU A 91 -19.01 -9.55 -42.90
CA LEU A 91 -19.38 -8.81 -44.10
C LEU A 91 -18.70 -9.34 -45.37
N ALA A 92 -17.49 -9.89 -45.26
CA ALA A 92 -16.77 -10.48 -46.39
C ALA A 92 -17.28 -11.88 -46.76
N HIS A 93 -17.98 -12.55 -45.85
CA HIS A 93 -18.57 -13.88 -46.06
C HIS A 93 -20.06 -13.83 -46.43
N LEU A 94 -20.69 -12.66 -46.39
CA LEU A 94 -22.05 -12.39 -46.86
C LEU A 94 -22.04 -11.97 -48.33
#